data_AF-A0A9W4T6Z5-F1
#
_entry.id   AF-A0A9W4T6Z5-F1
#
_cell.length_a   1.000
_cell.length_b   1.000
_cell.length_c   1.000
_cell.angle_alpha   90.00
_cell.angle_beta   90.00
_cell.angle_gamma   90.00
#
_symmetry.space_group_name_H-M   'P 1'
#
loop_
_entity.id
_entity.type
_entity.pdbx_description
1 polymer ?
#
loop_
_entity_poly.entity_id
_entity_poly.type
_entity_poly.pdbx_seq_one_letter_code
_entity_poly.pdbx_strand_id
1 'polypeptide(L)'
;KYDTQRSNYPTYQGPMLSSRIDYVWSSVDVISNFTGCETVQLASTLTDHSIVILYIENFLDVKNNKRNIPLKKVYDYDKMTEDN
;
A
#
# COMPACT_ATOMS: atom_id res chain seq x y z
N LYS A 1 14.84 8.56 10.77
CA LYS A 1 15.88 7.75 10.10
C LYS A 1 15.22 7.15 8.87
N TYR A 2 15.46 7.72 7.69
CA TYR A 2 14.78 7.31 6.45
C TYR A 2 15.16 5.86 6.10
N ASP A 3 14.20 5.10 5.59
CA ASP A 3 14.39 3.71 5.13
C ASP A 3 15.55 3.67 4.11
N THR A 4 16.71 3.17 4.55
CA THR A 4 17.94 3.12 3.73
C THR A 4 17.88 2.02 2.67
N GLN A 5 16.87 1.15 2.69
CA GLN A 5 16.68 0.07 1.72
C GLN A 5 15.55 0.39 0.72
N ARG A 6 15.13 1.65 0.64
CA ARG A 6 14.00 2.07 -0.20
C ARG A 6 14.17 1.71 -1.68
N SER A 7 15.41 1.66 -2.18
CA SER A 7 15.74 1.28 -3.56
C SER A 7 15.74 -0.23 -3.83
N ASN A 8 15.69 -1.08 -2.78
CA ASN A 8 15.76 -2.54 -2.95
C ASN A 8 14.42 -3.15 -3.40
N TYR A 9 13.32 -2.38 -3.35
CA TYR A 9 11.97 -2.83 -3.69
C TYR A 9 11.23 -1.76 -4.52
N PRO A 10 11.68 -1.47 -5.75
CA PRO A 10 11.04 -0.47 -6.60
C PRO A 10 9.66 -0.96 -7.05
N THR A 11 8.68 -0.06 -7.02
CA THR A 11 7.33 -0.32 -7.56
C THR A 11 7.15 0.25 -8.96
N TYR A 12 8.08 1.10 -9.40
CA TYR A 12 8.23 1.60 -10.75
C TYR A 12 9.65 1.34 -11.27
N GLN A 13 9.77 0.81 -12.49
CA GLN A 13 11.05 0.54 -13.13
C GLN A 13 11.07 1.10 -14.56
N GLY A 14 11.56 2.33 -14.67
CA GLY A 14 11.79 2.97 -15.97
C GLY A 14 13.14 2.58 -16.59
N PRO A 15 13.38 2.97 -17.85
CA PRO A 15 14.59 2.56 -18.60
C PRO A 15 15.92 3.03 -18.00
N MET A 16 15.90 4.13 -17.22
CA MET A 16 17.11 4.71 -16.62
C MET A 16 17.04 4.84 -15.10
N LEU A 17 15.83 4.86 -14.53
CA LEU A 17 15.59 5.10 -13.11
C LEU A 17 14.45 4.23 -12.59
N SER A 18 14.58 3.78 -11.36
CA SER A 18 13.53 3.08 -10.63
C SER A 18 13.10 3.91 -9.42
N SER A 19 11.83 3.78 -9.01
CA SER A 19 11.32 4.51 -7.86
C SER A 19 10.35 3.65 -7.03
N ARG A 20 10.14 4.08 -5.79
CA ARG A 20 9.19 3.48 -4.83
C ARG A 20 8.30 4.59 -4.27
N ILE A 21 7.28 4.92 -5.05
CA ILE A 21 6.32 6.00 -4.78
C ILE A 21 4.95 5.49 -4.34
N ASP A 22 4.71 4.18 -4.48
CA ASP A 22 3.44 3.57 -4.10
C ASP A 22 3.42 3.29 -2.60
N TYR A 23 2.34 3.71 -1.94
CA TYR A 23 2.11 3.51 -0.51
C TYR A 23 0.80 2.76 -0.32
N VAL A 24 0.82 1.78 0.60
CA VAL A 24 -0.40 1.09 1.04
C VAL A 24 -0.69 1.52 2.48
N TRP A 25 -1.91 2.01 2.70
CA TRP A 25 -2.41 2.36 4.03
C TRP A 25 -3.48 1.37 4.45
N SER A 26 -3.45 0.96 5.72
CA SER A 26 -4.38 0.00 6.30
C SER A 26 -4.72 0.38 7.73
N SER A 27 -5.81 -0.17 8.27
CA SER A 27 -6.15 -0.01 9.68
C SER A 27 -5.15 -0.73 10.57
N VAL A 28 -5.04 -0.28 11.82
CA VAL A 28 -4.14 -0.88 12.83
C VAL A 28 -4.46 -2.37 13.05
N ASP A 29 -5.74 -2.74 13.01
CA ASP A 29 -6.19 -4.13 13.21
C ASP A 29 -5.73 -5.07 12.08
N VAL A 30 -5.60 -4.55 10.86
CA VAL A 30 -5.18 -5.34 9.70
C VAL A 30 -3.66 -5.40 9.60
N ILE A 31 -2.97 -4.28 9.88
CA ILE A 31 -1.50 -4.24 9.81
C ILE A 31 -0.83 -5.00 10.97
N SER A 32 -1.51 -5.20 12.10
CA SER A 32 -0.99 -6.01 13.20
C SER A 32 -0.80 -7.48 12.84
N ASN A 33 -1.52 -7.96 11.82
CA ASN A 33 -1.41 -9.32 11.27
C ASN A 33 -0.54 -9.38 10.00
N PHE A 34 0.22 -8.32 9.71
CA PHE A 34 1.11 -8.28 8.56
C PHE A 34 2.32 -9.20 8.76
N THR A 35 2.55 -10.10 7.81
CA THR A 35 3.66 -11.06 7.87
C THR A 35 4.74 -10.82 6.83
N GLY A 36 4.44 -10.10 5.76
CA GLY A 36 5.43 -9.78 4.74
C GLY A 36 4.87 -8.98 3.56
N CYS A 37 5.77 -8.42 2.77
CA CYS A 37 5.45 -7.68 1.54
C CYS A 37 6.49 -8.02 0.48
N GLU A 38 6.04 -8.16 -0.76
CA GLU A 38 6.92 -8.29 -1.93
C GLU A 38 6.42 -7.47 -3.11
N THR A 39 7.32 -7.21 -4.05
CA THR A 39 7.02 -6.57 -5.34
C THR A 39 7.23 -7.58 -6.46
N VAL A 40 6.22 -7.79 -7.28
CA VAL A 40 6.28 -8.68 -8.45
C VAL A 40 6.29 -7.84 -9.71
N GLN A 41 7.40 -7.91 -10.44
CA GLN A 41 7.54 -7.24 -11.72
C GLN A 41 6.74 -7.97 -12.80
N LEU A 42 5.94 -7.22 -13.55
CA LEU A 42 5.27 -7.72 -14.74
C LEU A 42 6.17 -7.56 -15.97
N ALA A 43 5.80 -8.20 -17.08
CA ALA A 43 6.52 -8.03 -18.34
C ALA A 43 6.60 -6.53 -18.71
N SER A 44 7.81 -6.03 -18.96
CA SER A 44 8.07 -4.61 -19.26
C SER A 44 7.38 -4.11 -20.53
N THR A 45 6.97 -5.03 -21.42
CA THR A 45 6.14 -4.73 -22.59
C THR A 45 4.70 -4.36 -22.24
N LEU A 46 4.23 -4.71 -21.04
CA LEU A 46 2.87 -4.44 -20.57
C LEU A 46 2.82 -3.21 -19.67
N THR A 47 3.77 -3.09 -18.74
CA THR A 47 3.84 -1.98 -17.81
C THR A 47 5.24 -1.87 -17.21
N ASP A 48 5.62 -0.64 -16.84
CA ASP A 48 6.79 -0.29 -16.05
C ASP A 48 6.53 -0.33 -14.53
N HIS A 49 5.31 -0.65 -14.10
CA HIS A 49 4.94 -0.82 -12.70
C HIS A 49 5.00 -2.28 -12.23
N SER A 50 5.35 -2.48 -10.97
CA SER A 50 5.32 -3.77 -10.28
C SER A 50 4.08 -3.87 -9.41
N ILE A 51 3.54 -5.08 -9.28
CA ILE A 51 2.46 -5.38 -8.34
C ILE A 51 3.04 -5.43 -6.93
N VAL A 52 2.36 -4.83 -5.95
CA VAL A 52 2.69 -4.98 -4.54
C VAL A 52 1.80 -6.06 -3.93
N ILE A 53 2.40 -7.10 -3.36
CA ILE A 53 1.70 -8.18 -2.67
C ILE A 53 1.96 -8.05 -1.17
N LEU A 54 0.89 -8.04 -0.38
CA LEU A 54 0.93 -8.02 1.08
C LEU A 54 0.45 -9.38 1.61
N TYR A 55 1.25 -9.98 2.47
CA TYR A 55 0.89 -11.17 3.22
C TYR A 55 0.34 -10.74 4.58
N ILE A 56 -0.93 -11.08 4.82
CA ILE A 56 -1.64 -10.76 6.04
C ILE A 56 -2.25 -12.06 6.55
N GLU A 57 -1.86 -12.46 7.75
CA GLU A 57 -2.41 -13.64 8.39
C GLU A 57 -3.88 -13.46 8.68
N ASN A 58 -4.64 -14.54 8.45
CA ASN A 58 -6.07 -14.61 8.75
C ASN A 58 -6.86 -13.43 8.20
N PHE A 59 -6.43 -12.83 7.07
CA PHE A 59 -7.01 -11.60 6.52
C PHE A 59 -8.54 -11.65 6.47
N LEU A 60 -9.09 -12.80 6.03
CA LEU A 60 -10.53 -13.05 5.89
C LEU A 60 -11.23 -13.44 7.21
N ASP A 61 -10.49 -13.79 8.26
CA ASP A 61 -11.07 -14.09 9.57
C ASP A 61 -11.54 -12.80 10.24
N VAL A 62 -12.85 -12.58 10.16
CA VAL A 62 -13.53 -11.42 10.73
C VAL A 62 -13.42 -11.34 12.27
N LYS A 63 -13.06 -12.43 12.95
CA LYS A 63 -12.81 -12.40 14.41
C LYS A 63 -11.52 -11.67 14.73
N ASN A 64 -10.51 -11.82 13.88
CA ASN A 64 -9.18 -11.24 14.05
C ASN A 64 -9.02 -9.91 13.29
N ASN A 65 -9.68 -9.79 12.14
CA ASN A 65 -9.71 -8.59 11.32
C ASN A 65 -11.11 -7.99 11.41
N LYS A 66 -11.31 -6.99 12.27
CA LYS A 66 -12.58 -6.25 12.37
C LYS A 66 -12.85 -5.46 11.10
N ARG A 67 -13.35 -6.15 10.07
CA ARG A 67 -13.78 -5.56 8.78
C ARG A 67 -15.08 -4.78 8.91
N ASN A 68 -15.81 -4.97 10.01
CA ASN A 68 -17.09 -4.32 10.30
C ASN A 68 -16.92 -3.02 11.10
N ILE A 69 -15.96 -2.17 10.73
CA ILE A 69 -15.94 -0.77 11.19
C ILE A 69 -16.44 0.11 10.05
N PRO A 70 -17.74 0.45 9.97
CA PRO A 70 -18.14 1.58 9.18
C PRO A 70 -17.90 2.83 10.05
N LEU A 71 -16.68 3.34 10.02
CA LEU A 71 -16.51 4.79 10.07
C LEU A 71 -15.70 5.16 8.84
N LYS A 72 -16.29 4.88 7.68
CA LYS A 72 -16.07 5.76 6.54
C LYS A 72 -16.55 7.13 7.05
N LYS A 73 -15.66 7.92 7.65
CA LYS A 73 -15.82 9.37 7.61
C LYS A 73 -15.93 9.64 6.13
N VAL A 74 -17.15 9.89 5.67
CA VAL A 74 -17.37 10.48 4.37
C VAL A 74 -16.65 11.81 4.49
N TYR A 75 -15.41 11.86 3.99
CA TYR A 75 -14.75 13.12 3.78
C TYR A 75 -15.61 13.80 2.73
N ASP A 76 -16.33 14.81 3.19
CA ASP A 76 -17.08 15.71 2.35
C ASP A 76 -16.04 16.54 1.58
N TYR A 77 -15.74 16.10 0.35
CA TYR A 77 -14.78 16.77 -0.52
C TYR A 77 -15.28 18.15 -0.98
N ASP A 78 -16.55 18.49 -0.72
CA ASP A 78 -17.09 19.84 -0.99
C ASP A 78 -16.51 20.91 -0.05
N LYS A 79 -15.68 20.53 0.94
CA LYS A 79 -15.04 21.46 1.89
C LYS A 79 -13.50 21.44 1.90
N MET A 80 -12.86 21.05 0.81
CA MET A 80 -11.45 21.43 0.61
C MET A 80 -11.37 22.87 0.09
N THR A 81 -11.71 23.84 0.94
CA THR A 81 -11.31 25.24 0.73
C THR A 81 -9.89 25.41 1.26
N GLU A 82 -9.03 26.06 0.47
CA GLU A 82 -7.58 26.22 0.67
C GLU A 82 -7.17 27.12 1.86
N ASP A 83 -7.83 27.02 3.00
CA ASP A 83 -7.46 27.78 4.20
C ASP A 83 -7.10 26.83 5.35
N ASN A 84 -5.81 26.49 5.44
CA ASN A 84 -5.11 26.18 6.69
C ASN A 84 -3.65 26.64 6.58
#